data_AF-A0A820BQY9-F1
#
_entry.id   AF-A0A820BQY9-F1
#
_cell.length_a   1.000
_cell.length_b   1.000
_cell.length_c   1.000
_cell.angle_alpha   90.00
_cell.angle_beta   90.00
_cell.angle_gamma   90.00
#
_symmetry.space_group_name_H-M   'P 1'
#
loop_
_entity.id
_entity.type
_entity.pdbx_description
1 polymer ?
#
loop_
_entity_poly.entity_id
_entity_poly.type
_entity_poly.pdbx_seq_one_letter_code
_entity_poly.pdbx_strand_id
1 'polypeptide(L)'
;MIVNKLIITSRVLLIAGIKHSTFIRSIDSDLGDQMKILNDNKQYTKTLELFDRHKENIEKYSNWVIIQTLKACSQTKDIKRGSNIHNLVSSRLKHDPYILPALIHLYSK
;
A
#
# COMPACT_ATOMS: atom_id res chain seq x y z
N MET A 1 2.48 -30.18 -9.43
CA MET A 1 2.76 -30.54 -8.03
C MET A 1 3.66 -29.48 -7.39
N ILE A 2 3.16 -28.24 -7.27
CA ILE A 2 3.93 -27.05 -6.83
C ILE A 2 3.36 -26.62 -5.47
N VAL A 3 3.74 -27.35 -4.43
CA VAL A 3 3.45 -26.99 -3.03
C VAL A 3 4.72 -27.33 -2.25
N ASN A 4 5.81 -26.57 -2.44
CA ASN A 4 7.01 -26.67 -1.60
C ASN A 4 8.11 -25.60 -1.81
N LYS A 5 7.77 -24.36 -2.20
CA LYS A 5 8.76 -23.27 -2.29
C LYS A 5 8.59 -22.10 -1.31
N LEU A 6 7.48 -22.03 -0.55
CA LEU A 6 7.22 -20.89 0.35
C LEU A 6 7.67 -21.07 1.81
N ILE A 7 8.02 -22.28 2.27
CA ILE A 7 8.28 -22.51 3.71
C ILE A 7 9.75 -22.28 4.10
N ILE A 8 10.68 -22.32 3.14
CA ILE A 8 12.13 -22.28 3.44
C ILE A 8 12.62 -20.84 3.77
N THR A 9 11.89 -19.79 3.39
CA THR A 9 12.32 -18.39 3.61
C THR A 9 12.07 -17.87 5.03
N SER A 10 11.23 -18.52 5.84
CA SER A 10 10.87 -18.00 7.17
C SER A 10 11.88 -18.31 8.27
N ARG A 11 12.68 -19.39 8.16
CA ARG A 11 13.61 -19.81 9.22
C ARG A 11 15.03 -19.25 9.08
N VAL A 12 15.45 -18.87 7.88
CA VAL A 12 16.81 -18.35 7.63
C VAL A 12 16.95 -16.86 7.98
N LEU A 13 15.84 -16.13 8.12
CA LEU A 13 15.86 -14.67 8.31
C LEU A 13 16.15 -14.21 9.76
N LEU A 14 16.06 -15.11 10.75
CA LEU A 14 16.24 -14.78 12.17
C LEU A 14 17.72 -14.58 12.59
N ILE A 15 18.67 -15.02 11.76
CA ILE A 15 20.11 -15.04 12.10
C ILE A 15 20.94 -13.90 11.51
N ALA A 16 20.37 -13.00 10.69
CA ALA A 16 21.10 -11.88 10.11
C ALA A 16 20.38 -10.55 10.38
N GLY A 17 20.76 -9.88 11.48
CA GLY A 17 20.25 -8.58 11.93
C GLY A 17 20.46 -7.38 11.00
N ILE A 18 20.64 -7.60 9.70
CA ILE A 18 20.92 -6.55 8.68
C ILE A 18 19.81 -6.48 7.60
N LYS A 19 18.79 -7.36 7.58
CA LYS A 19 17.86 -7.45 6.43
C LYS A 19 16.40 -7.03 6.65
N HIS A 20 15.93 -6.71 7.85
CA HIS A 20 14.50 -6.40 8.03
C HIS A 20 14.09 -5.05 7.38
N SER A 21 14.93 -4.01 7.48
CA SER A 21 14.60 -2.66 6.97
C SER A 21 14.70 -2.53 5.44
N THR A 22 15.74 -3.09 4.84
CA THR A 22 15.96 -3.02 3.38
C THR A 22 15.07 -3.97 2.59
N PHE A 23 14.76 -5.15 3.14
CA PHE A 23 13.87 -6.13 2.51
C PHE A 23 12.41 -5.65 2.51
N ILE A 24 11.92 -5.07 3.60
CA ILE A 24 10.58 -4.46 3.64
C ILE A 24 10.45 -3.34 2.61
N ARG A 25 11.47 -2.46 2.50
CA ARG A 25 11.48 -1.38 1.51
C ARG A 25 11.38 -1.88 0.06
N SER A 26 11.90 -3.07 -0.24
CA SER A 26 11.84 -3.67 -1.58
C SER A 26 10.45 -4.23 -1.91
N ILE A 27 9.75 -4.83 -0.94
CA ILE A 27 8.37 -5.30 -1.12
C ILE A 27 7.40 -4.12 -1.30
N ASP A 28 7.58 -3.04 -0.54
CA ASP A 28 6.67 -1.87 -0.62
C ASP A 28 6.82 -1.06 -1.92
N SER A 29 8.02 -1.04 -2.50
CA SER A 29 8.28 -0.42 -3.81
C SER A 29 7.57 -1.16 -4.93
N ASP A 30 7.66 -2.50 -4.95
CA ASP A 30 7.02 -3.35 -5.96
C ASP A 30 5.48 -3.25 -5.90
N LEU A 31 4.91 -3.24 -4.69
CA LEU A 31 3.47 -3.10 -4.49
C LEU A 31 2.92 -1.78 -5.05
N GLY A 32 3.56 -0.65 -4.71
CA GLY A 32 3.09 0.67 -5.15
C GLY A 32 3.11 0.84 -6.67
N ASP A 33 4.09 0.26 -7.35
CA ASP A 33 4.21 0.31 -8.81
C ASP A 33 3.16 -0.57 -9.50
N GLN A 34 2.90 -1.76 -8.98
CA GLN A 34 1.78 -2.60 -9.45
C GLN A 34 0.43 -1.90 -9.29
N MET A 35 0.21 -1.24 -8.13
CA MET A 35 -1.00 -0.46 -7.88
C MET A 35 -1.12 0.73 -8.84
N LYS A 36 -0.01 1.41 -9.16
CA LYS A 36 0.00 2.47 -10.18
C LYS A 36 -0.44 1.93 -11.54
N ILE A 37 0.11 0.80 -11.98
CA ILE A 37 -0.25 0.17 -13.27
C ILE A 37 -1.75 -0.17 -13.31
N LEU A 38 -2.31 -0.72 -12.23
CA LEU A 38 -3.74 -1.01 -12.15
C LEU A 38 -4.60 0.27 -12.20
N ASN A 39 -4.21 1.31 -11.48
CA ASN A 39 -4.91 2.60 -11.48
C ASN A 39 -4.87 3.30 -12.84
N ASP A 40 -3.72 3.30 -13.52
CA ASP A 40 -3.58 3.87 -14.86
C ASP A 40 -4.49 3.14 -15.87
N ASN A 41 -4.69 1.83 -15.68
CA ASN A 41 -5.60 1.00 -16.45
C ASN A 41 -7.06 1.07 -15.96
N LYS A 42 -7.40 2.00 -15.06
CA LYS A 42 -8.74 2.17 -14.46
C LYS A 42 -9.26 0.94 -13.71
N GLN A 43 -8.38 0.03 -13.31
CA GLN A 43 -8.72 -1.20 -12.57
C GLN A 43 -8.76 -0.94 -11.06
N TYR A 44 -9.53 0.06 -10.63
CA TYR A 44 -9.51 0.56 -9.25
C TYR A 44 -9.92 -0.49 -8.21
N THR A 45 -10.92 -1.31 -8.49
CA THR A 45 -11.33 -2.41 -7.60
C THR A 45 -10.19 -3.41 -7.40
N LYS A 46 -9.46 -3.76 -8.47
CA LYS A 46 -8.31 -4.66 -8.37
C LYS A 46 -7.14 -4.03 -7.63
N THR A 47 -6.94 -2.72 -7.75
CA THR A 47 -5.98 -1.97 -6.92
C THR A 47 -6.31 -2.14 -5.44
N LEU A 48 -7.59 -1.99 -5.08
CA LEU A 48 -8.07 -2.15 -3.70
C LEU A 48 -7.97 -3.59 -3.21
N GLU A 49 -8.27 -4.58 -4.03
CA GLU A 49 -8.06 -6.00 -3.73
C GLU A 49 -6.56 -6.34 -3.54
N LEU A 50 -5.69 -5.78 -4.38
CA LEU A 50 -4.24 -5.95 -4.25
C LEU A 50 -3.74 -5.36 -2.93
N PHE A 51 -4.25 -4.18 -2.55
CA PHE A 51 -3.98 -3.57 -1.25
C PHE A 51 -4.47 -4.44 -0.10
N ASP A 52 -5.71 -4.93 -0.15
CA ASP A 52 -6.30 -5.75 0.91
C ASP A 52 -5.54 -7.06 1.13
N ARG A 53 -5.04 -7.68 0.06
CA ARG A 53 -4.22 -8.91 0.14
C ARG A 53 -2.91 -8.72 0.91
N HIS A 54 -2.40 -7.50 1.02
CA HIS A 54 -1.15 -7.19 1.70
C HIS A 54 -1.36 -6.45 3.03
N LYS A 55 -2.61 -6.24 3.48
CA LYS A 55 -3.02 -5.35 4.59
C LYS A 55 -2.71 -5.92 5.97
N GLU A 56 -1.48 -6.32 6.20
CA GLU A 56 -1.05 -6.81 7.52
C GLU A 56 -0.59 -5.67 8.43
N ASN A 57 -0.09 -4.54 7.87
CA ASN A 57 0.24 -3.36 8.67
C ASN A 57 0.32 -2.06 7.82
N ILE A 58 -0.78 -1.30 7.76
CA ILE A 58 -0.88 -0.07 6.93
C ILE A 58 0.17 0.98 7.34
N GLU A 59 0.56 1.03 8.61
CA GLU A 59 1.60 1.94 9.10
C GLU A 59 2.99 1.65 8.50
N LYS A 60 3.22 0.46 7.94
CA LYS A 60 4.48 0.14 7.28
C LYS A 60 4.51 0.58 5.83
N TYR A 61 3.36 0.83 5.21
CA TYR A 61 3.33 1.18 3.79
C TYR A 61 4.02 2.50 3.50
N SER A 62 4.69 2.52 2.34
CA SER A 62 5.21 3.75 1.75
C SER A 62 4.08 4.72 1.43
N ASN A 63 4.38 6.01 1.45
CA ASN A 63 3.41 7.04 1.05
C ASN A 63 2.91 6.81 -0.39
N TRP A 64 3.75 6.21 -1.24
CA TRP A 64 3.38 5.84 -2.60
C TRP A 64 2.20 4.87 -2.65
N VAL A 65 2.25 3.78 -1.87
CA VAL A 65 1.14 2.82 -1.75
C VAL A 65 -0.12 3.51 -1.22
N ILE A 66 0.02 4.37 -0.20
CA ILE A 66 -1.09 5.15 0.35
C ILE A 66 -1.75 6.02 -0.73
N ILE A 67 -0.97 6.77 -1.49
CA ILE A 67 -1.46 7.64 -2.57
C ILE A 67 -2.21 6.82 -3.63
N GLN A 68 -1.68 5.68 -4.05
CA GLN A 68 -2.35 4.81 -5.02
C GLN A 68 -3.66 4.24 -4.47
N THR A 69 -3.70 3.90 -3.18
CA THR A 69 -4.91 3.43 -2.51
C THR A 69 -5.98 4.51 -2.45
N LEU A 70 -5.61 5.74 -2.06
CA LEU A 70 -6.53 6.88 -2.00
C LEU A 70 -7.10 7.25 -3.38
N LYS A 71 -6.27 7.21 -4.42
CA LYS A 71 -6.72 7.37 -5.81
C LYS A 71 -7.78 6.34 -6.18
N ALA A 72 -7.54 5.06 -5.88
CA ALA A 72 -8.50 4.00 -6.15
C ALA A 72 -9.80 4.20 -5.34
N CYS A 73 -9.71 4.52 -4.05
CA CYS A 73 -10.87 4.80 -3.19
C CYS A 73 -11.74 5.93 -3.75
N SER A 74 -11.12 7.00 -4.26
CA SER A 74 -11.84 8.13 -4.86
C SER A 74 -12.63 7.71 -6.12
N GLN A 75 -12.07 6.81 -6.93
CA GLN A 75 -12.72 6.35 -8.15
C GLN A 75 -13.82 5.31 -7.89
N THR A 76 -13.68 4.49 -6.84
CA THR A 76 -14.70 3.53 -6.42
C THR A 76 -15.72 4.11 -5.43
N LYS A 77 -15.53 5.36 -4.98
CA LYS A 77 -16.31 6.02 -3.91
C LYS A 77 -16.27 5.27 -2.58
N ASP A 78 -15.19 4.56 -2.29
CA ASP A 78 -14.96 3.89 -1.00
C ASP A 78 -14.46 4.89 0.06
N ILE A 79 -15.35 5.82 0.45
CA ILE A 79 -15.06 6.87 1.43
C ILE A 79 -14.71 6.28 2.79
N LYS A 80 -15.34 5.16 3.17
CA LYS A 80 -15.10 4.49 4.44
C LYS A 80 -13.65 4.02 4.53
N ARG A 81 -13.14 3.34 3.49
CA ARG A 81 -11.73 2.92 3.44
C ARG A 81 -10.79 4.11 3.43
N GLY A 82 -11.07 5.12 2.60
CA GLY A 82 -10.24 6.32 2.54
C GLY A 82 -10.16 7.08 3.87
N SER A 83 -11.27 7.15 4.61
CA SER A 83 -11.29 7.75 5.96
C SER A 83 -10.47 6.95 6.98
N ASN A 84 -10.49 5.62 6.90
CA ASN A 84 -9.64 4.80 7.76
C ASN A 84 -8.15 5.04 7.47
N ILE A 85 -7.79 5.17 6.19
CA ILE A 85 -6.42 5.49 5.78
C ILE A 85 -6.02 6.88 6.27
N HIS A 86 -6.89 7.88 6.11
CA HIS A 86 -6.65 9.25 6.59
C HIS A 86 -6.25 9.25 8.07
N ASN A 87 -7.05 8.60 8.93
CA ASN A 87 -6.74 8.53 10.37
C ASN A 87 -5.34 7.98 10.63
N LEU A 88 -4.91 6.94 9.90
CA LEU A 88 -3.60 6.29 10.05
C LEU A 88 -2.43 7.13 9.53
N VAL A 89 -2.65 8.01 8.54
CA VAL A 89 -1.59 8.79 7.90
C VAL A 89 -1.60 10.27 8.30
N SER A 90 -2.40 10.66 9.29
CA SER A 90 -2.53 12.05 9.77
C SER A 90 -1.18 12.69 10.12
N SER A 91 -0.26 11.92 10.73
CA SER A 91 1.09 12.39 11.08
C SER A 91 1.98 12.61 9.85
N ARG A 92 1.67 12.01 8.70
CA ARG A 92 2.47 12.06 7.47
C ARG A 92 2.13 13.24 6.57
N LEU A 93 0.99 13.89 6.78
CA LEU A 93 0.50 14.99 5.94
C LEU A 93 1.48 16.18 5.88
N LYS A 94 2.27 16.39 6.94
CA LYS A 94 3.29 17.44 6.99
C LYS A 94 4.57 17.11 6.22
N HIS A 95 4.78 15.83 5.92
CA HIS A 95 6.05 15.32 5.38
C HIS A 95 5.94 14.91 3.91
N ASP A 96 4.74 14.61 3.42
CA ASP A 96 4.51 14.20 2.04
C ASP A 96 3.47 15.11 1.36
N PRO A 97 3.88 15.94 0.38
CA PRO A 97 2.99 16.89 -0.27
C PRO A 97 1.95 16.25 -1.19
N TYR A 98 2.03 14.94 -1.44
CA TYR A 98 1.13 14.24 -2.36
C TYR A 98 -0.03 13.51 -1.65
N ILE A 99 0.11 13.21 -0.35
CA ILE A 99 -0.97 12.58 0.41
C ILE A 99 -2.17 13.52 0.55
N LEU A 100 -1.93 14.80 0.90
CA LEU A 100 -3.01 15.76 1.12
C LEU A 100 -3.87 15.99 -0.15
N PRO A 101 -3.30 16.25 -1.35
CA PRO A 101 -4.07 16.31 -2.58
C PRO A 101 -4.88 15.04 -2.88
N ALA A 102 -4.33 13.85 -2.59
CA ALA A 102 -5.05 12.59 -2.78
C ALA A 102 -6.27 12.47 -1.85
N LEU A 103 -6.15 12.93 -0.60
CA LEU A 103 -7.27 13.00 0.35
C LEU A 103 -8.32 14.04 -0.07
N ILE A 104 -7.90 15.22 -0.52
CA ILE A 104 -8.82 16.24 -1.03
C ILE A 104 -9.63 15.67 -2.20
N HIS A 105 -8.95 15.04 -3.16
CA HIS A 105 -9.61 14.41 -4.31
C HIS A 105 -10.57 13.26 -3.91
N LEU A 106 -10.25 12.49 -2.87
CA LEU A 106 -11.16 11.49 -2.31
C LEU A 106 -12.45 12.13 -1.78
N TYR A 107 -12.34 13.16 -0.93
CA TYR A 107 -13.50 13.76 -0.27
C TYR A 107 -14.30 14.72 -1.17
N SER A 108 -13.74 15.13 -2.30
CA SER A 108 -14.40 16.03 -3.26
C SER A 108 -15.23 15.30 -4.33
N LYS A 109 -15.26 13.97 -4.31
CA LYS A 109 -15.95 13.10 -5.27
C LYS A 109 -17.17 12.42 -4.68
#